data_AF-A0A2R6IWD9-F1
#
_entry.id   AF-A0A2R6IWD9-F1
#
_cell.length_a   1.000
_cell.length_b   1.000
_cell.length_c   1.000
_cell.angle_alpha   90.00
_cell.angle_beta   90.00
_cell.angle_gamma   90.00
#
_symmetry.space_group_name_H-M   'P 1'
#
loop_
_entity.id
_entity.type
_entity.pdbx_description
1 polymer ?
#
loop_
_entity_poly.entity_id
_entity_poly.type
_entity_poly.pdbx_seq_one_letter_code
_entity_poly.pdbx_strand_id
1 'polypeptide(L)'
;MVPLQMGVPGGPELLVILLVMLLLFGLPILLLGVGGFLYLRSNADDETKERIAELEAEMDELKRDLDTEGDDPVATGAPEGPGDDPQTGD
;
A
#
# COMPACT_ATOMS: atom_id res chain seq x y z
N MET A 1 23.94 -54.03 40.53
CA MET A 1 24.16 -52.63 40.08
C MET A 1 23.91 -52.63 38.59
N VAL A 2 22.84 -51.97 38.13
CA VAL A 2 22.46 -51.95 36.71
C VAL A 2 23.42 -51.00 35.99
N PRO A 3 24.05 -51.40 34.87
CA PRO A 3 25.00 -50.52 34.18
C PRO A 3 24.29 -49.29 33.61
N LEU A 4 24.75 -48.10 33.99
CA LEU A 4 24.35 -46.79 33.45
C LEU A 4 24.91 -46.52 32.04
N GLN A 5 25.49 -47.52 31.39
CA GLN A 5 25.98 -47.42 30.00
C GLN A 5 24.84 -47.47 28.97
N MET A 6 23.59 -47.67 29.42
CA MET A 6 22.40 -47.52 28.59
C MET A 6 21.89 -46.08 28.70
N GLY A 7 22.10 -45.26 27.68
CA GLY A 7 21.13 -44.21 27.40
C GLY A 7 21.63 -42.80 27.12
N VAL A 8 22.95 -42.54 27.03
CA VAL A 8 23.41 -41.26 26.47
C VAL A 8 23.74 -41.46 24.99
N PRO A 9 22.91 -40.94 24.07
CA PRO A 9 23.15 -41.09 22.65
C PRO A 9 24.44 -40.39 22.23
N GLY A 10 25.20 -41.04 21.35
CA GLY A 10 26.52 -40.59 20.88
C GLY A 10 26.53 -40.13 19.43
N GLY A 11 27.48 -39.24 19.09
CA GLY A 11 27.88 -38.82 17.74
C GLY A 11 26.76 -38.78 16.67
N PRO A 12 26.56 -39.85 15.87
CA PRO A 12 25.51 -39.90 14.84
C PRO A 12 24.08 -39.73 15.37
N GLU A 13 23.79 -40.25 16.57
CA GLU A 13 22.45 -40.18 17.18
C GLU A 13 22.09 -38.74 17.56
N LEU A 14 23.08 -37.93 17.94
CA LEU A 14 22.88 -36.49 18.17
C LEU A 14 22.52 -35.74 16.88
N LEU A 15 23.05 -36.16 15.73
CA LEU A 15 22.68 -35.56 14.45
C LEU A 15 21.22 -35.87 14.11
N VAL A 16 20.76 -37.08 14.40
CA VAL A 16 19.36 -37.48 14.20
C VAL A 16 18.45 -36.70 15.16
N ILE A 17 18.81 -36.60 16.44
CA ILE A 17 18.06 -35.81 17.42
C ILE A 17 18.00 -34.34 17.01
N LEU A 18 19.12 -33.77 16.56
CA LEU A 18 19.18 -32.41 16.05
C LEU A 18 18.26 -32.22 14.84
N LEU A 19 18.28 -33.17 13.89
CA LEU A 19 17.41 -33.14 12.71
C LEU A 19 15.93 -33.20 13.10
N VAL A 20 15.58 -34.08 14.03
CA VAL A 20 14.21 -34.19 14.56
C VAL A 20 13.80 -32.92 15.30
N MET A 21 14.69 -32.33 16.10
CA MET A 21 14.48 -31.04 16.76
C MET A 21 14.24 -29.93 15.73
N LEU A 22 15.02 -29.89 14.65
CA LEU A 22 14.85 -28.91 13.58
C LEU A 22 13.52 -29.11 12.83
N LEU A 23 13.10 -30.35 12.60
CA LEU A 23 11.81 -30.65 11.98
C LEU A 23 10.63 -30.28 12.90
N LEU A 24 10.70 -30.66 14.17
CA LEU A 24 9.61 -30.46 15.12
C LEU A 24 9.52 -29.04 15.65
N PHE A 25 10.63 -28.33 15.77
CA PHE A 25 10.66 -26.97 16.31
C PHE A 25 11.09 -25.95 15.27
N GLY A 26 12.12 -26.25 14.48
CA GLY A 26 12.59 -25.33 13.44
C GLY A 26 11.52 -25.02 12.39
N LEU A 27 10.81 -26.03 11.87
CA LEU A 27 9.75 -25.80 10.88
C LEU A 27 8.58 -24.97 11.43
N PRO A 28 7.95 -25.30 12.57
CA PRO A 28 6.86 -24.47 13.08
C PRO A 28 7.33 -23.07 13.53
N ILE A 29 8.53 -22.93 14.12
CA ILE A 29 9.07 -21.61 14.46
C ILE A 29 9.30 -20.79 13.19
N LEU A 30 9.84 -21.40 12.13
CA LEU A 30 10.07 -20.71 10.86
C LEU A 30 8.75 -20.28 10.22
N LEU A 31 7.74 -21.16 10.22
CA LEU A 31 6.43 -20.87 9.65
C LEU A 31 5.72 -19.77 10.44
N LEU A 32 5.79 -19.81 11.77
CA LEU A 32 5.25 -18.76 12.63
C LEU A 32 5.99 -17.43 12.45
N GLY A 33 7.32 -17.45 12.34
CA GLY A 33 8.13 -16.26 12.15
C GLY A 33 7.89 -15.60 10.80
N VAL A 34 8.06 -16.36 9.72
CA VAL A 34 7.89 -15.85 8.35
C VAL A 34 6.43 -15.55 8.05
N GLY A 35 5.52 -16.46 8.42
CA GLY A 35 4.08 -16.28 8.24
C GLY A 35 3.55 -15.12 9.06
N GLY A 36 3.95 -15.00 10.33
CA GLY A 36 3.60 -13.87 11.18
C GLY A 36 4.14 -12.54 10.67
N PHE A 37 5.40 -12.51 10.21
CA PHE A 37 6.00 -11.31 9.62
C PHE A 37 5.28 -10.88 8.34
N LEU A 38 4.99 -11.81 7.43
CA LEU A 38 4.23 -11.54 6.21
C LEU A 38 2.82 -11.04 6.52
N TYR A 39 2.14 -11.66 7.50
CA TYR A 39 0.81 -11.25 7.92
C TYR A 39 0.79 -9.83 8.49
N LEU A 40 1.71 -9.50 9.40
CA LEU A 40 1.82 -8.13 9.92
C LEU A 40 2.11 -7.12 8.81
N ARG A 41 2.98 -7.49 7.87
CA ARG A 41 3.33 -6.62 6.74
C ARG A 41 2.15 -6.42 5.79
N SER A 42 1.44 -7.48 5.41
CA SER A 42 0.27 -7.36 4.53
C SER A 42 -0.82 -6.53 5.18
N ASN A 43 -1.04 -6.69 6.48
CA ASN A 43 -2.06 -5.94 7.20
C ASN A 43 -1.71 -4.44 7.31
N ALA A 44 -0.41 -4.12 7.44
CA ALA A 44 0.07 -2.74 7.40
C ALA A 44 -0.06 -2.12 5.99
N ASP A 45 0.22 -2.91 4.96
CA ASP A 45 0.09 -2.48 3.57
C ASP A 45 -1.39 -2.26 3.20
N ASP A 46 -2.32 -3.07 3.71
CA ASP A 46 -3.75 -2.95 3.44
C ASP A 46 -4.38 -1.73 4.13
N GLU A 47 -4.02 -1.43 5.39
CA GLU A 47 -4.44 -0.17 6.05
C GLU A 47 -3.90 1.05 5.29
N THR A 48 -2.68 0.95 4.76
CA THR A 48 -2.08 2.02 3.97
C THR A 48 -2.80 2.18 2.61
N LYS A 49 -3.14 1.07 1.94
CA LYS A 49 -3.88 1.09 0.67
C LYS A 49 -5.30 1.63 0.82
N GLU A 50 -6.00 1.29 1.89
CA GLU A 50 -7.36 1.79 2.14
C GLU A 50 -7.37 3.32 2.27
N ARG A 51 -6.43 3.88 3.03
CA ARG A 51 -6.27 5.34 3.16
C ARG A 51 -5.89 6.00 1.82
N ILE A 52 -5.02 5.36 1.04
CA ILE A 52 -4.65 5.86 -0.29
C ILE A 52 -5.86 5.86 -1.22
N ALA A 53 -6.69 4.81 -1.22
CA ALA A 53 -7.87 4.73 -2.05
C ALA A 53 -8.94 5.78 -1.68
N GLU A 54 -9.09 6.07 -0.39
CA GLU A 54 -9.95 7.17 0.10
C GLU A 54 -9.44 8.53 -0.41
N LEU A 55 -8.14 8.79 -0.28
CA LEU A 55 -7.49 10.01 -0.77
C LEU A 55 -7.60 10.19 -2.29
N GLU A 56 -7.48 9.10 -3.05
CA GLU A 56 -7.65 9.12 -4.52
C GLU A 56 -9.08 9.46 -4.92
N ALA A 57 -10.08 8.94 -4.19
CA ALA A 57 -11.49 9.26 -4.44
C ALA A 57 -11.82 10.73 -4.16
N GLU A 58 -11.31 11.29 -3.05
CA GLU A 58 -11.47 12.71 -2.73
C GLU A 58 -10.82 13.62 -3.80
N MET A 59 -9.64 13.22 -4.32
CA MET A 59 -8.99 13.97 -5.40
C MET A 59 -9.81 13.96 -6.69
N ASP A 60 -10.41 12.84 -7.05
CA ASP A 60 -11.23 12.72 -8.25
C ASP A 60 -12.50 13.58 -8.15
N GLU A 61 -13.12 13.65 -6.97
CA GLU A 61 -14.25 14.55 -6.70
C GLU A 61 -13.83 16.01 -6.78
N LEU A 62 -12.74 16.39 -6.11
CA LEU A 62 -12.23 17.76 -6.13
C LEU A 62 -11.82 18.21 -7.54
N LYS A 63 -11.23 17.32 -8.34
CA LYS A 63 -10.88 17.59 -9.72
C LYS A 63 -12.13 17.78 -10.59
N ARG A 64 -13.16 16.97 -10.38
CA ARG A 64 -14.43 17.09 -11.10
C ARG A 64 -15.13 18.41 -10.81
N ASP A 65 -15.09 18.87 -9.55
CA ASP A 65 -15.64 20.16 -9.16
C ASP A 65 -14.84 21.31 -9.80
N LEU A 66 -13.50 21.24 -9.80
CA LEU A 66 -12.66 22.22 -10.50
C LEU A 66 -12.89 22.26 -12.02
N ASP A 67 -13.01 21.09 -12.66
CA ASP A 67 -13.27 21.00 -14.10
C ASP A 67 -14.67 21.53 -14.44
N THR A 68 -15.64 21.40 -13.52
CA THR A 68 -17.00 21.95 -13.69
C THR A 68 -17.02 23.47 -13.54
N GLU A 69 -16.24 24.03 -12.62
CA GLU A 69 -16.18 25.48 -12.38
C GLU A 69 -15.25 26.22 -13.37
N GLY A 70 -14.26 25.53 -13.96
CA GLY A 70 -13.37 26.06 -14.98
C GLY A 70 -13.97 26.18 -16.38
N ASP A 71 -15.13 25.57 -16.63
CA ASP A 71 -15.83 25.56 -17.92
C ASP A 71 -16.89 26.68 -18.03
N ASP A 72 -17.00 27.57 -17.03
CA ASP A 72 -17.70 28.83 -17.20
C ASP A 72 -16.90 29.68 -18.22
N PRO A 73 -17.41 29.92 -19.44
CA PRO A 73 -16.76 30.83 -20.35
C PRO A 73 -16.76 32.19 -19.67
N VAL A 74 -15.58 32.61 -19.20
CA VAL A 74 -15.28 34.01 -18.96
C VAL A 74 -15.66 34.70 -20.26
N ALA A 75 -16.86 35.27 -20.28
CA ALA A 75 -17.35 36.05 -21.38
C ALA A 75 -16.35 37.17 -21.53
N THR A 76 -15.46 37.01 -22.51
CA THR A 76 -14.53 38.00 -23.01
C THR A 76 -15.37 39.12 -23.61
N GLY A 77 -16.01 39.90 -22.74
CA GLY A 77 -16.65 41.16 -23.08
C GLY A 77 -15.56 42.19 -23.29
N ALA A 78 -14.77 42.02 -24.35
CA ALA A 78 -14.03 43.12 -24.92
C ALA A 78 -15.05 44.16 -25.39
N PRO A 79 -15.01 45.42 -24.92
CA PRO A 79 -15.65 46.49 -25.65
C PRO A 79 -14.79 46.76 -26.90
N GLU A 80 -14.97 45.95 -27.94
CA GLU A 80 -14.56 46.34 -29.28
C GLU A 80 -15.44 47.53 -29.68
N GLY A 81 -14.82 48.71 -29.67
CA GLY A 81 -15.44 49.92 -30.17
C GLY A 81 -15.74 49.77 -31.66
N PRO A 82 -16.91 50.24 -32.13
CA PRO A 82 -17.10 50.50 -33.55
C PRO A 82 -16.51 51.88 -33.85
N GLY A 83 -15.46 51.89 -34.65
CA GLY A 83 -15.02 53.08 -35.34
C GLY A 83 -16.05 53.56 -36.36
N ASP A 84 -15.87 54.84 -36.68
CA ASP A 84 -16.18 55.53 -37.91
C ASP A 84 -17.59 56.11 -38.14
N ASP A 85 -17.57 57.44 -38.19
CA ASP A 85 -18.60 58.41 -38.54
C ASP A 85 -19.28 58.15 -39.91
N PRO A 86 -20.51 58.65 -40.06
CA PRO A 86 -20.77 59.55 -41.17
C PRO A 86 -21.61 60.80 -40.78
N GLN A 87 -21.02 61.98 -41.00
CA GLN A 87 -21.60 63.20 -41.57
C GLN A 87 -23.14 63.41 -41.56
N THR A 88 -23.62 64.41 -40.79
CA THR A 88 -24.75 65.35 -41.05
C THR A 88 -24.65 66.45 -39.96
N GLY A 89 -24.57 67.77 -40.17
CA GLY A 89 -25.24 68.64 -41.13
C GLY A 89 -26.25 69.53 -40.37
N ASP A 90 -25.80 70.67 -39.83
CA ASP A 90 -26.35 72.05 -39.91
C ASP A 90 -25.69 72.95 -38.83
#